data_AF-A0A962YN48-F1
#
_entry.id   AF-A0A962YN48-F1
#
_cell.length_a   1.000
_cell.length_b   1.000
_cell.length_c   1.000
_cell.angle_alpha   90.00
_cell.angle_beta   90.00
_cell.angle_gamma   90.00
#
_symmetry.space_group_name_H-M   'P 1'
#
loop_
_entity.id
_entity.type
_entity.pdbx_description
1 polymer ?
#
loop_
_entity_poly.entity_id
_entity_poly.type
_entity_poly.pdbx_seq_one_letter_code
_entity_poly.pdbx_strand_id
1 'polypeptide(L)'
;GYSVQVAKPEATSPEPARPLCCGRTYLVHGLLDEARAEVRRLSEALLPHLKAGRVVVGLEASCVVNLRDDAQTLGLGEPVETMGNNILLFEEFLAREVMAKRLNLPLRSMKETETLVHGHCHQKAVGAMKAMRRVLKLIPDHDFSMIEAGCCGMAGTFGLEAEHVEMASAMAERDLIPALRDKPTAQVIANGFSCRQQMRIHGDTRPRHLAVLLRDALVGA
;
A
#
# COMPACT_ATOMS: atom_id res chain seq x y z
N GLY A 1 12.42 7.08 -19.56
CA GLY A 1 12.22 6.75 -18.13
C GLY A 1 10.95 7.40 -17.63
N TYR A 2 10.52 7.11 -16.40
CA TYR A 2 9.36 7.76 -15.78
C TYR A 2 9.78 9.00 -15.00
N SER A 3 8.96 10.05 -15.04
CA SER A 3 9.04 11.16 -14.10
C SER A 3 8.02 10.95 -12.99
N VAL A 4 8.43 11.07 -11.73
CA VAL A 4 7.53 10.95 -10.58
C VAL A 4 7.08 12.34 -10.14
N GLN A 5 5.78 12.50 -9.91
CA GLN A 5 5.20 13.69 -9.30
C GLN A 5 4.42 13.26 -8.07
N VAL A 6 4.61 13.96 -6.96
CA VAL A 6 3.80 13.77 -5.76
C VAL A 6 2.56 14.63 -5.90
N ALA A 7 1.38 14.03 -5.85
CA ALA A 7 0.12 14.76 -5.86
C ALA A 7 0.08 15.72 -4.65
N LYS A 8 -0.28 16.97 -4.91
CA LYS A 8 -0.41 18.02 -3.90
C LYS A 8 -1.82 18.61 -3.97
N PRO A 9 -2.34 19.14 -2.86
CA PRO A 9 -3.58 19.91 -2.90
C PRO A 9 -3.49 21.03 -3.93
N GLU A 10 -4.61 21.32 -4.60
CA GLU A 10 -4.68 22.50 -5.46
C GLU A 10 -4.51 23.78 -4.64
N ALA A 11 -3.96 24.83 -5.25
CA ALA A 11 -3.85 26.14 -4.58
C ALA A 11 -5.24 26.74 -4.23
N THR A 12 -6.27 26.33 -4.97
CA THR A 12 -7.69 26.67 -4.78
C THR A 12 -8.41 25.80 -3.74
N SER A 13 -7.76 24.76 -3.23
CA SER A 13 -8.31 23.92 -2.15
C SER A 13 -8.59 24.78 -0.90
N PRO A 14 -9.68 24.52 -0.15
CA PRO A 14 -9.92 25.18 1.14
C PRO A 14 -8.77 25.01 2.14
N GLU A 15 -7.99 23.93 1.99
CA GLU A 15 -6.85 23.61 2.84
C GLU A 15 -5.64 23.23 1.96
N PRO A 16 -4.92 24.22 1.40
CA PRO A 16 -3.84 23.96 0.44
C PRO A 16 -2.55 23.45 1.11
N ALA A 17 -2.39 23.68 2.41
CA ALA A 17 -1.26 23.21 3.20
C ALA A 17 -1.44 21.79 3.78
N ARG A 18 -2.68 21.27 3.83
CA ARG A 18 -2.97 19.97 4.44
C ARG A 18 -2.74 18.83 3.45
N PRO A 19 -1.97 17.76 3.78
CA PRO A 19 -1.78 16.63 2.88
C PRO A 19 -3.10 16.00 2.42
N LEU A 20 -3.16 15.50 1.19
CA LEU A 20 -4.34 14.81 0.65
C LEU A 20 -4.58 13.48 1.36
N CYS A 21 -5.84 13.15 1.60
CA CYS A 21 -6.26 11.90 2.24
C CYS A 21 -7.20 11.11 1.34
N CYS A 22 -7.17 9.78 1.43
CA CYS A 22 -8.07 8.90 0.70
C CYS A 22 -9.48 8.82 1.31
N GLY A 23 -9.73 9.43 2.47
CA GLY A 23 -11.04 9.42 3.16
C GLY A 23 -11.39 8.11 3.88
N ARG A 24 -10.61 7.04 3.70
CA ARG A 24 -10.87 5.70 4.27
C ARG A 24 -11.10 5.73 5.78
N THR A 25 -10.32 6.51 6.53
CA THR A 25 -10.46 6.62 8.00
C THR A 25 -11.84 7.11 8.40
N TYR A 26 -12.37 8.14 7.74
CA TYR A 26 -13.72 8.64 8.00
C TYR A 26 -14.78 7.62 7.60
N LEU A 27 -14.58 6.96 6.46
CA LEU A 27 -15.53 5.99 5.94
C LEU A 27 -15.72 4.79 6.88
N VAL A 28 -14.65 4.24 7.44
CA VAL A 28 -14.74 3.08 8.36
C VAL A 28 -15.41 3.43 9.70
N HIS A 29 -15.45 4.71 10.05
CA HIS A 29 -16.13 5.24 11.25
C HIS A 29 -17.55 5.74 10.98
N GLY A 30 -18.07 5.57 9.76
CA GLY A 30 -19.41 6.04 9.38
C GLY A 30 -19.52 7.57 9.22
N LEU A 31 -18.40 8.29 9.19
CA LEU A 31 -18.31 9.74 9.02
C LEU A 31 -18.37 10.08 7.52
N LEU A 32 -19.57 9.93 6.93
CA LEU A 32 -19.74 9.99 5.47
C LEU A 32 -19.48 11.37 4.87
N ASP A 33 -19.79 12.45 5.58
CA ASP A 33 -19.62 13.81 5.05
C ASP A 33 -18.15 14.21 5.02
N GLU A 34 -17.40 13.84 6.06
CA GLU A 34 -15.94 13.99 6.12
C GLU A 34 -15.24 13.12 5.08
N ALA A 35 -15.71 11.87 4.91
CA ALA A 35 -15.21 10.99 3.85
C ALA A 35 -15.43 11.61 2.47
N ARG A 36 -16.62 12.15 2.19
CA ARG A 36 -16.92 12.86 0.93
C ARG A 36 -16.03 14.07 0.72
N ALA A 37 -15.79 14.87 1.76
CA ALA A 37 -14.93 16.04 1.68
C ALA A 37 -13.48 15.66 1.32
N GLU A 38 -12.90 14.63 1.96
CA GLU A 38 -11.55 14.18 1.64
C GLU A 38 -11.44 13.57 0.25
N VAL A 39 -12.37 12.68 -0.11
CA VAL A 39 -12.36 12.03 -1.42
C VAL A 39 -12.52 13.08 -2.52
N ARG A 40 -13.40 14.08 -2.35
CA ARG A 40 -13.54 15.18 -3.31
C ARG A 40 -12.22 15.94 -3.48
N ARG A 41 -11.60 16.37 -2.37
CA ARG A 41 -10.35 17.13 -2.41
C ARG A 41 -9.20 16.37 -3.06
N LEU A 42 -9.08 15.07 -2.79
CA LEU A 42 -8.10 14.20 -3.46
C LEU A 42 -8.45 14.02 -4.94
N SER A 43 -9.72 13.81 -5.27
CA SER A 43 -10.16 13.58 -6.65
C SER A 43 -9.93 14.77 -7.56
N GLU A 44 -10.22 15.98 -7.08
CA GLU A 44 -9.96 17.23 -7.80
C GLU A 44 -8.47 17.39 -8.07
N ALA A 45 -7.62 17.18 -7.05
CA ALA A 45 -6.17 17.24 -7.21
C ALA A 45 -5.60 16.19 -8.19
N LEU A 46 -6.23 15.01 -8.31
CA LEU A 46 -5.81 13.95 -9.23
C LEU A 46 -6.37 14.12 -10.65
N LEU A 47 -7.50 14.82 -10.82
CA LEU A 47 -8.22 14.91 -12.08
C LEU A 47 -7.38 15.43 -13.25
N PRO A 48 -6.55 16.49 -13.11
CA PRO A 48 -5.67 16.94 -14.19
C PRO A 48 -4.64 15.87 -14.60
N HIS A 49 -4.17 15.05 -13.66
CA HIS A 49 -3.23 13.97 -13.95
C HIS A 49 -3.92 12.83 -14.70
N LEU A 50 -5.13 12.46 -14.27
CA LEU A 50 -5.94 11.42 -14.91
C LEU A 50 -6.35 11.84 -16.33
N LYS A 51 -6.80 13.08 -16.53
CA LYS A 51 -7.13 13.63 -17.87
C LYS A 51 -5.91 13.68 -18.80
N ALA A 52 -4.71 13.87 -18.25
CA ALA A 52 -3.46 13.79 -19.00
C ALA A 52 -2.97 12.35 -19.27
N GLY A 53 -3.76 11.32 -18.95
CA GLY A 53 -3.42 9.91 -19.14
C GLY A 53 -2.32 9.40 -18.20
N ARG A 54 -2.05 10.11 -17.10
CA ARG A 54 -1.05 9.68 -16.11
C ARG A 54 -1.63 8.62 -15.21
N VAL A 55 -0.74 7.76 -14.73
CA VAL A 55 -1.07 6.68 -13.80
C VAL A 55 -0.83 7.17 -12.38
N VAL A 56 -1.81 7.00 -11.51
CA VAL A 56 -1.69 7.29 -10.09
C VAL A 56 -1.19 6.02 -9.41
N VAL A 57 -0.14 6.15 -8.60
CA VAL A 57 0.45 5.00 -7.89
C VAL A 57 0.33 5.23 -6.39
N GLY A 58 -0.39 4.34 -5.70
CA GLY A 58 -0.51 4.35 -4.25
C GLY A 58 0.43 3.35 -3.58
N LEU A 59 0.97 3.76 -2.42
CA LEU A 59 1.85 2.92 -1.59
C LEU A 59 1.09 2.17 -0.50
N GLU A 60 -0.14 2.57 -0.24
CA GLU A 60 -1.00 2.00 0.81
C GLU A 60 -2.21 1.31 0.17
N ALA A 61 -2.31 0.00 0.40
CA ALA A 61 -3.33 -0.82 -0.25
C ALA A 61 -4.75 -0.45 0.17
N SER A 62 -4.96 -0.12 1.45
CA SER A 62 -6.26 0.31 1.95
C SER A 62 -6.75 1.60 1.26
N CYS A 63 -5.86 2.58 1.03
CA CYS A 63 -6.22 3.79 0.29
C CYS A 63 -6.49 3.51 -1.20
N VAL A 64 -5.67 2.71 -1.87
CA VAL A 64 -5.88 2.40 -3.29
C VAL A 64 -7.19 1.66 -3.51
N VAL A 65 -7.48 0.65 -2.69
CA VAL A 65 -8.74 -0.11 -2.80
C VAL A 65 -9.94 0.76 -2.47
N ASN A 66 -9.85 1.63 -1.44
CA ASN A 66 -10.90 2.60 -1.14
C ASN A 66 -11.24 3.48 -2.34
N LEU A 67 -10.23 4.01 -3.05
CA LEU A 67 -10.47 4.89 -4.20
C LEU A 67 -11.03 4.15 -5.43
N ARG A 68 -10.66 2.88 -5.60
CA ARG A 68 -11.16 2.04 -6.69
C ARG A 68 -12.59 1.58 -6.50
N ASP A 69 -13.01 1.36 -5.26
CA ASP A 69 -14.25 0.67 -4.95
C ASP A 69 -15.15 1.54 -4.05
N ASP A 70 -14.85 1.60 -2.75
CA ASP A 70 -15.70 2.26 -1.75
C ASP A 70 -16.05 3.72 -2.09
N ALA A 71 -15.09 4.50 -2.56
CA ALA A 71 -15.27 5.90 -2.92
C ALA A 71 -16.28 6.10 -4.06
N GLN A 72 -16.43 5.12 -4.97
CA GLN A 72 -17.39 5.17 -6.07
C GLN A 72 -18.84 5.21 -5.54
N THR A 73 -19.08 4.64 -4.36
CA THR A 73 -20.41 4.62 -3.72
C THR A 73 -20.81 5.96 -3.11
N LEU A 74 -19.88 6.93 -3.01
CA LEU A 74 -20.14 8.22 -2.37
C LEU A 74 -20.90 9.23 -3.26
N GLY A 75 -21.10 8.92 -4.55
CA GLY A 75 -21.89 9.76 -5.46
C GLY A 75 -21.25 11.12 -5.78
N LEU A 76 -19.92 11.15 -5.95
CA LEU A 76 -19.16 12.40 -6.12
C LEU A 76 -18.94 12.82 -7.59
N GLY A 77 -19.47 12.05 -8.55
CA GLY A 77 -19.46 12.37 -9.98
C GLY A 77 -18.10 12.18 -10.68
N GLU A 78 -17.91 12.88 -11.80
CA GLU A 78 -16.78 12.75 -12.73
C GLU A 78 -15.40 12.64 -12.04
N PRO A 79 -15.05 13.47 -11.03
CA PRO A 79 -13.71 13.40 -10.43
C PRO A 79 -13.36 12.03 -9.83
N VAL A 80 -14.34 11.33 -9.26
CA VAL A 80 -14.16 10.01 -8.65
C VAL A 80 -14.36 8.90 -9.69
N GLU A 81 -15.35 9.04 -10.58
CA GLU A 81 -15.62 8.08 -11.65
C GLU A 81 -14.42 7.94 -12.61
N THR A 82 -13.65 9.01 -12.83
CA THR A 82 -12.47 9.02 -13.71
C THR A 82 -11.26 8.30 -13.09
N MET A 83 -11.24 8.05 -11.78
CA MET A 83 -10.13 7.39 -11.10
C MET A 83 -9.89 5.95 -11.61
N GLY A 84 -10.98 5.18 -11.70
CA GLY A 84 -11.06 3.82 -12.24
C GLY A 84 -9.76 2.99 -12.23
N ASN A 85 -9.43 2.42 -13.39
CA ASN A 85 -8.27 1.55 -13.58
C ASN A 85 -6.91 2.28 -13.62
N ASN A 86 -6.89 3.61 -13.47
CA ASN A 86 -5.67 4.42 -13.54
C ASN A 86 -5.00 4.61 -12.19
N ILE A 87 -5.62 4.18 -11.09
CA ILE A 87 -5.00 4.08 -9.77
C ILE A 87 -4.44 2.68 -9.60
N LEU A 88 -3.13 2.54 -9.41
CA LEU A 88 -2.43 1.27 -9.21
C LEU A 88 -1.74 1.18 -7.86
N LEU A 89 -1.67 -0.02 -7.28
CA LEU A 89 -0.68 -0.32 -6.26
C LEU A 89 0.72 -0.23 -6.87
N PHE A 90 1.71 0.10 -6.05
CA PHE A 90 3.10 0.20 -6.49
C PHE A 90 3.59 -1.05 -7.22
N GLU A 91 3.36 -2.23 -6.67
CA GLU A 91 3.74 -3.49 -7.28
C GLU A 91 2.95 -3.82 -8.56
N GLU A 92 1.68 -3.38 -8.67
CA GLU A 92 0.89 -3.55 -9.89
C GLU A 92 1.47 -2.69 -11.02
N PHE A 93 1.81 -1.43 -10.72
CA PHE A 93 2.46 -0.54 -11.67
C PHE A 93 3.79 -1.14 -12.16
N LEU A 94 4.68 -1.53 -11.24
CA LEU A 94 5.98 -2.09 -11.62
C LEU A 94 5.83 -3.38 -12.44
N ALA A 95 4.96 -4.30 -12.00
CA ALA A 95 4.71 -5.54 -12.75
C ALA A 95 4.20 -5.24 -14.16
N ARG A 96 3.24 -4.31 -14.30
CA ARG A 96 2.66 -3.92 -15.59
C ARG A 96 3.72 -3.33 -16.52
N GLU A 97 4.53 -2.39 -16.02
CA GLU A 97 5.51 -1.69 -16.86
C GLU A 97 6.70 -2.56 -17.27
N VAL A 98 7.16 -3.45 -16.38
CA VAL A 98 8.22 -4.41 -16.69
C VAL A 98 7.72 -5.45 -17.69
N MET A 99 6.51 -5.99 -17.51
CA MET A 99 5.91 -6.93 -18.48
C MET A 99 5.71 -6.31 -19.86
N ALA A 100 5.36 -5.03 -19.90
CA ALA A 100 5.23 -4.28 -21.15
C ALA A 100 6.57 -3.84 -21.75
N LYS A 101 7.71 -4.20 -21.13
CA LYS A 101 9.07 -3.78 -21.53
C LYS A 101 9.25 -2.26 -21.60
N ARG A 102 8.44 -1.50 -20.85
CA ARG A 102 8.53 -0.03 -20.75
C ARG A 102 9.39 0.44 -19.57
N LEU A 103 9.66 -0.47 -18.64
CA LEU A 103 10.54 -0.22 -17.50
C LEU A 103 11.57 -1.35 -17.40
N ASN A 104 12.84 -0.96 -17.33
CA ASN A 104 13.93 -1.85 -16.95
C ASN A 104 14.40 -1.46 -15.54
N LEU A 105 14.46 -2.44 -14.64
CA LEU A 105 14.97 -2.25 -13.28
C LEU A 105 16.30 -3.01 -13.16
N PRO A 106 17.46 -2.33 -13.20
CA PRO A 106 18.73 -2.99 -12.99
C PRO A 106 18.88 -3.32 -11.50
N LEU A 107 18.49 -4.54 -11.13
CA LEU A 107 18.52 -5.03 -9.75
C LEU A 107 19.73 -5.97 -9.54
N ARG A 108 20.45 -5.79 -8.44
CA ARG A 108 21.54 -6.67 -7.99
C ARG A 108 20.99 -7.87 -7.23
N SER A 109 21.77 -8.95 -7.22
CA SER A 109 21.45 -10.16 -6.49
C SER A 109 21.27 -9.91 -4.98
N MET A 110 20.33 -10.63 -4.36
CA MET A 110 20.06 -10.60 -2.92
C MET A 110 20.17 -11.99 -2.28
N LYS A 111 21.07 -12.83 -2.78
CA LYS A 111 21.24 -14.25 -2.40
C LYS A 111 21.35 -14.52 -0.90
N GLU A 112 21.98 -13.64 -0.14
CA GLU A 112 22.24 -13.83 1.30
C GLU A 112 21.13 -13.25 2.20
N THR A 113 20.04 -12.80 1.61
CA THR A 113 18.98 -12.08 2.34
C THR A 113 17.65 -12.82 2.24
N GLU A 114 17.37 -13.64 3.23
CA GLU A 114 16.04 -14.25 3.40
C GLU A 114 15.01 -13.15 3.70
N THR A 115 13.87 -13.19 2.99
CA THR A 115 12.81 -12.19 3.11
C THR A 115 11.44 -12.80 3.37
N LEU A 116 10.82 -12.40 4.47
CA LEU A 116 9.41 -12.67 4.76
C LEU A 116 8.53 -11.54 4.23
N VAL A 117 7.45 -11.90 3.56
CA VAL A 117 6.53 -10.93 2.93
C VAL A 117 5.12 -11.10 3.47
N HIS A 118 4.60 -10.08 4.14
CA HIS A 118 3.21 -10.01 4.53
C HIS A 118 2.39 -9.21 3.51
N GLY A 119 1.43 -9.89 2.88
CA GLY A 119 0.44 -9.24 2.02
C GLY A 119 -0.65 -8.54 2.83
N HIS A 120 -0.94 -7.28 2.48
CA HIS A 120 -2.03 -6.53 3.11
C HIS A 120 -3.38 -7.20 2.82
N CYS A 121 -4.30 -7.25 3.78
CA CYS A 121 -5.66 -7.77 3.56
C CYS A 121 -6.38 -7.16 2.33
N HIS A 122 -6.30 -5.83 2.12
CA HIS A 122 -6.85 -5.16 0.93
C HIS A 122 -6.14 -5.58 -0.37
N GLN A 123 -4.82 -5.79 -0.33
CA GLN A 123 -4.04 -6.29 -1.47
C GLN A 123 -4.42 -7.75 -1.82
N LYS A 124 -4.67 -8.58 -0.80
CA LYS A 124 -5.15 -9.96 -0.97
C LYS A 124 -6.56 -9.99 -1.55
N ALA A 125 -7.46 -9.15 -1.04
CA ALA A 125 -8.86 -9.07 -1.47
C ALA A 125 -9.01 -8.77 -2.97
N VAL A 126 -8.14 -7.92 -3.53
CA VAL A 126 -8.16 -7.58 -4.96
C VAL A 126 -7.20 -8.42 -5.82
N GLY A 127 -6.60 -9.48 -5.26
CA GLY A 127 -5.72 -10.38 -6.00
C GLY A 127 -4.35 -9.80 -6.39
N ALA A 128 -3.96 -8.65 -5.84
CA ALA A 128 -2.73 -7.93 -6.19
C ALA A 128 -1.43 -8.62 -5.69
N MET A 129 -1.54 -9.67 -4.86
CA MET A 129 -0.38 -10.49 -4.46
C MET A 129 0.36 -11.13 -5.63
N LYS A 130 -0.31 -11.34 -6.78
CA LYS A 130 0.35 -11.82 -8.00
C LYS A 130 1.39 -10.82 -8.52
N ALA A 131 1.06 -9.53 -8.48
CA ALA A 131 1.98 -8.46 -8.87
C ALA A 131 3.16 -8.36 -7.89
N MET A 132 2.88 -8.44 -6.58
CA MET A 132 3.92 -8.48 -5.53
C MET A 132 4.95 -9.58 -5.78
N ARG A 133 4.49 -10.83 -5.98
CA ARG A 133 5.37 -11.97 -6.28
C ARG A 133 6.15 -11.76 -7.57
N ARG A 134 5.54 -11.17 -8.59
CA ARG A 134 6.22 -10.90 -9.86
C ARG A 134 7.36 -9.91 -9.70
N VAL A 135 7.12 -8.83 -8.94
CA VAL A 135 8.14 -7.81 -8.68
C VAL A 135 9.28 -8.35 -7.84
N LEU A 136 9.00 -9.14 -6.79
CA LEU A 136 10.05 -9.77 -5.98
C LEU A 136 10.94 -10.71 -6.80
N LYS A 137 10.36 -11.46 -7.75
CA LYS A 137 11.10 -12.33 -8.68
C LYS A 137 11.98 -11.58 -9.69
N LEU A 138 11.87 -10.25 -9.79
CA LEU A 138 12.78 -9.46 -10.61
C LEU A 138 14.15 -9.31 -9.94
N ILE A 139 14.23 -9.47 -8.62
CA ILE A 139 15.49 -9.42 -7.87
C ILE A 139 16.21 -10.76 -8.07
N PRO A 140 17.43 -10.77 -8.65
CA PRO A 140 18.18 -12.01 -8.85
C PRO A 140 18.49 -12.73 -7.53
N ASP A 141 18.41 -14.06 -7.55
CA ASP A 141 18.70 -14.97 -6.43
C ASP A 141 17.97 -14.63 -5.12
N HIS A 142 16.88 -13.88 -5.17
CA HIS A 142 16.18 -13.44 -3.98
C HIS A 142 15.40 -14.57 -3.33
N ASP A 143 15.81 -14.96 -2.13
CA ASP A 143 15.09 -15.90 -1.29
C ASP A 143 13.98 -15.19 -0.53
N PHE A 144 12.73 -15.40 -0.95
CA PHE A 144 11.57 -14.83 -0.29
C PHE A 144 10.44 -15.85 -0.10
N SER A 145 9.74 -15.73 1.02
CA SER A 145 8.54 -16.50 1.31
C SER A 145 7.38 -15.59 1.74
N MET A 146 6.18 -15.95 1.31
CA MET A 146 4.96 -15.25 1.70
C MET A 146 4.51 -15.76 3.07
N ILE A 147 4.16 -14.84 3.98
CA ILE A 147 3.52 -15.21 5.24
C ILE A 147 2.04 -15.48 4.94
N GLU A 148 1.62 -16.72 5.11
CA GLU A 148 0.22 -17.18 4.99
C GLU A 148 -0.59 -16.80 6.23
N ALA A 149 -0.72 -15.50 6.48
CA ALA A 149 -1.52 -14.93 7.57
C ALA A 149 -2.76 -14.21 7.03
N GLY A 150 -3.78 -14.06 7.87
CA GLY A 150 -4.96 -13.23 7.60
C GLY A 150 -4.67 -11.71 7.66
N CYS A 151 -5.57 -10.97 8.33
CA CYS A 151 -5.37 -9.56 8.63
C CYS A 151 -4.34 -9.39 9.76
N CYS A 152 -3.58 -8.31 9.75
CA CYS A 152 -2.67 -7.94 10.84
C CYS A 152 -3.38 -7.43 12.11
N GLY A 153 -4.71 -7.34 12.16
CA GLY A 153 -5.46 -6.87 13.33
C GLY A 153 -5.63 -5.34 13.44
N MET A 154 -4.75 -4.53 12.84
CA MET A 154 -4.83 -3.06 13.03
C MET A 154 -6.05 -2.37 12.44
N ALA A 155 -6.47 -2.74 11.22
CA ALA A 155 -7.59 -2.15 10.48
C ALA A 155 -7.73 -0.61 10.61
N GLY A 156 -6.63 0.14 10.47
CA GLY A 156 -6.62 1.59 10.72
C GLY A 156 -6.32 1.92 12.18
N THR A 157 -7.25 2.60 12.87
CA THR A 157 -7.16 2.93 14.31
C THR A 157 -7.68 1.83 15.22
N PHE A 158 -8.46 0.89 14.68
CA PHE A 158 -9.09 -0.19 15.45
C PHE A 158 -8.10 -0.87 16.41
N GLY A 159 -6.93 -1.30 15.92
CA GLY A 159 -5.93 -1.97 16.78
C GLY A 159 -5.23 -1.08 17.82
N LEU A 160 -5.48 0.23 17.80
CA LEU A 160 -4.99 1.18 18.80
C LEU A 160 -6.05 1.56 19.83
N GLU A 161 -7.33 1.29 19.55
CA GLU A 161 -8.43 1.61 20.45
C GLU A 161 -8.37 0.67 21.67
N ALA A 162 -8.50 1.25 22.87
CA ALA A 162 -8.33 0.51 24.13
C ALA A 162 -9.28 -0.70 24.25
N GLU A 163 -10.45 -0.61 23.62
CA GLU A 163 -11.49 -1.64 23.60
C GLU A 163 -11.14 -2.80 22.63
N HIS A 164 -10.23 -2.57 21.68
CA HIS A 164 -9.94 -3.45 20.56
C HIS A 164 -8.51 -3.97 20.54
N VAL A 165 -7.60 -3.40 21.34
CA VAL A 165 -6.16 -3.74 21.35
C VAL A 165 -5.91 -5.24 21.60
N GLU A 166 -6.65 -5.86 22.51
CA GLU A 166 -6.53 -7.30 22.80
C GLU A 166 -6.99 -8.14 21.62
N MET A 167 -8.08 -7.75 20.96
CA MET A 167 -8.59 -8.44 19.77
C MET A 167 -7.63 -8.31 18.59
N ALA A 168 -7.12 -7.11 18.33
CA ALA A 168 -6.14 -6.88 17.27
C ALA A 168 -4.85 -7.67 17.51
N SER A 169 -4.38 -7.72 18.75
CA SER A 169 -3.23 -8.53 19.16
C SER A 169 -3.48 -10.02 18.94
N ALA A 170 -4.64 -10.54 19.37
CA ALA A 170 -5.01 -11.94 19.14
C ALA A 170 -5.09 -12.30 17.65
N MET A 171 -5.56 -11.39 16.80
CA MET A 171 -5.57 -11.59 15.35
C MET A 171 -4.15 -11.68 14.78
N ALA A 172 -3.24 -10.81 15.21
CA ALA A 172 -1.85 -10.83 14.77
C ALA A 172 -1.12 -12.11 15.24
N GLU A 173 -1.39 -12.53 16.47
CA GLU A 173 -0.76 -13.70 17.11
C GLU A 173 -1.22 -15.05 16.54
N ARG A 174 -2.26 -15.09 15.71
CA ARG A 174 -2.67 -16.33 15.04
C ARG A 174 -1.58 -16.90 14.13
N ASP A 175 -1.14 -16.09 13.18
CA ASP A 175 -0.26 -16.55 12.10
C ASP A 175 0.87 -15.55 11.78
N LEU A 176 0.62 -14.24 11.95
CA LEU A 176 1.57 -13.20 11.54
C LEU A 176 2.77 -13.17 12.46
N ILE A 177 2.56 -12.95 13.76
CA ILE A 177 3.65 -12.82 14.72
C ILE A 177 4.43 -14.13 14.91
N PRO A 178 3.79 -15.33 14.98
CA PRO A 178 4.52 -16.60 14.99
C PRO A 178 5.49 -16.74 13.82
N ALA A 179 5.05 -16.43 12.58
CA ALA A 179 5.92 -16.51 11.41
C ALA A 179 7.14 -15.57 11.48
N LEU A 180 7.00 -14.41 12.12
CA LEU A 180 8.13 -13.50 12.35
C LEU A 180 9.08 -14.03 13.44
N ARG A 181 8.54 -14.63 14.50
CA ARG A 181 9.31 -15.23 15.59
C ARG A 181 10.13 -16.43 15.14
N ASP A 182 9.61 -17.21 14.19
CA ASP A 182 10.30 -18.38 13.63
C ASP A 182 11.53 -18.00 12.79
N LYS A 183 11.56 -16.77 12.24
CA LYS A 183 12.67 -16.26 11.43
C LYS A 183 13.13 -14.87 11.89
N PRO A 184 13.72 -14.75 13.08
CA PRO A 184 14.01 -13.46 13.71
C PRO A 184 15.05 -12.62 12.95
N THR A 185 15.86 -13.26 12.09
CA THR A 185 16.90 -12.62 11.28
C THR A 185 16.44 -12.26 9.86
N ALA A 186 15.26 -12.73 9.44
CA ALA A 186 14.77 -12.46 8.09
C ALA A 186 14.39 -10.99 7.92
N GLN A 187 14.60 -10.46 6.71
CA GLN A 187 14.05 -9.17 6.36
C GLN A 187 12.54 -9.28 6.23
N VAL A 188 11.81 -8.24 6.64
CA VAL A 188 10.35 -8.27 6.62
C VAL A 188 9.81 -7.16 5.72
N ILE A 189 8.96 -7.55 4.77
CA ILE A 189 8.31 -6.64 3.83
C ILE A 189 6.80 -6.64 4.06
N ALA A 190 6.26 -5.45 4.26
CA ALA A 190 4.82 -5.22 4.33
C ALA A 190 4.53 -3.82 3.76
N ASN A 191 3.68 -3.74 2.73
CA ASN A 191 3.36 -2.45 2.10
C ASN A 191 2.42 -1.61 2.97
N GLY A 192 1.56 -2.24 3.77
CA GLY A 192 0.62 -1.55 4.66
C GLY A 192 1.31 -0.83 5.83
N PHE A 193 1.03 0.47 6.04
CA PHE A 193 1.57 1.19 7.20
C PHE A 193 1.05 0.63 8.52
N SER A 194 -0.25 0.32 8.60
CA SER A 194 -0.87 -0.30 9.78
C SER A 194 -0.27 -1.68 10.04
N CYS A 195 -0.07 -2.51 9.00
CA CYS A 195 0.59 -3.81 9.15
C CYS A 195 1.99 -3.68 9.75
N ARG A 196 2.79 -2.71 9.26
CA ARG A 196 4.12 -2.43 9.80
C ARG A 196 4.07 -1.95 11.25
N GLN A 197 3.05 -1.18 11.62
CA GLN A 197 2.85 -0.74 13.01
C GLN A 197 2.54 -1.93 13.93
N GLN A 198 1.62 -2.82 13.53
CA GLN A 198 1.30 -4.02 14.32
C GLN A 198 2.56 -4.85 14.58
N MET A 199 3.35 -5.12 13.54
CA MET A 199 4.55 -5.93 13.69
C MET A 199 5.56 -5.32 14.67
N ARG A 200 5.64 -3.99 14.76
CA ARG A 200 6.56 -3.28 15.68
C ARG A 200 6.08 -3.28 17.12
N ILE A 201 4.77 -3.28 17.37
CA ILE A 201 4.26 -3.35 18.75
C ILE A 201 4.43 -4.77 19.34
N HIS A 202 4.55 -5.80 18.49
CA HIS A 202 4.76 -7.19 18.91
C HIS A 202 6.22 -7.65 18.95
N GLY A 203 7.19 -6.79 18.59
CA GLY A 203 8.59 -7.17 18.68
C GLY A 203 9.57 -6.24 17.94
N ASP A 204 10.82 -6.65 17.90
CA ASP A 204 11.92 -5.84 17.35
C ASP A 204 12.03 -5.86 15.83
N THR A 205 11.11 -6.55 15.14
CA THR A 205 11.06 -6.56 13.69
C THR A 205 10.97 -5.14 13.13
N ARG A 206 11.74 -4.86 12.08
CA ARG A 206 11.71 -3.57 11.36
C ARG A 206 11.16 -3.77 9.96
N PRO A 207 9.84 -3.97 9.82
CA PRO A 207 9.25 -4.22 8.50
C PRO A 207 9.36 -2.98 7.62
N ARG A 208 9.58 -3.20 6.32
CA ARG A 208 9.81 -2.15 5.31
C ARG A 208 8.82 -2.28 4.16
N HIS A 209 8.62 -1.19 3.43
CA HIS A 209 7.84 -1.20 2.20
C HIS A 209 8.65 -1.80 1.05
N LEU A 210 8.00 -2.46 0.07
CA LEU A 210 8.66 -3.04 -1.11
C LEU A 210 9.59 -2.05 -1.83
N ALA A 211 9.17 -0.80 -1.95
CA ALA A 211 9.96 0.27 -2.57
C ALA A 211 11.36 0.43 -1.94
N VAL A 212 11.48 0.21 -0.62
CA VAL A 212 12.76 0.30 0.09
C VAL A 212 13.64 -0.90 -0.25
N LEU A 213 13.07 -2.11 -0.30
CA LEU A 213 13.79 -3.31 -0.74
C LEU A 213 14.33 -3.14 -2.16
N LEU A 214 13.48 -2.68 -3.08
CA LEU A 214 13.88 -2.46 -4.47
C LEU A 214 14.97 -1.39 -4.58
N ARG A 215 14.89 -0.31 -3.81
CA ARG A 215 15.96 0.69 -3.75
C ARG A 215 17.27 0.07 -3.30
N ASP A 216 17.27 -0.74 -2.25
CA ASP A 216 18.49 -1.40 -1.76
C ASP A 216 19.06 -2.40 -2.80
N ALA A 217 18.21 -2.92 -3.69
CA ALA A 217 18.59 -3.79 -4.79
C ALA A 217 18.96 -3.02 -6.08
N LEU A 218 18.66 -1.73 -6.24
CA LEU A 218 18.96 -0.99 -7.46
C LEU A 218 20.46 -0.76 -7.63
N VAL A 219 20.98 -1.01 -8.83
CA VAL A 219 22.37 -0.70 -9.19
C VAL A 219 22.50 0.80 -9.45
N GLY A 220 23.46 1.45 -8.78
CA GLY A 220 23.75 2.88 -8.96
C GLY A 220 22.76 3.83 -8.28
N ALA A 221 22.03 3.34 -7.26
CA ALA A 221 21.17 4.14 -6.39
C ALA A 221 21.95 4.89 -5.30
#